data_AF-A0A0Q9KQ85-F1
#
_entry.id   AF-A0A0Q9KQ85-F1
#
_cell.length_a   1.000
_cell.length_b   1.000
_cell.length_c   1.000
_cell.angle_alpha   90.00
_cell.angle_beta   90.00
_cell.angle_gamma   90.00
#
_symmetry.space_group_name_H-M   'P 1'
#
loop_
_entity.id
_entity.type
_entity.pdbx_description
1 polymer ?
#
loop_
_entity_poly.entity_id
_entity_poly.type
_entity_poly.pdbx_seq_one_letter_code
_entity_poly.pdbx_strand_id
1 'polypeptide(L)'
;METTLWDDLREPPTRSQRWAAVLRKQPSAFLLAVQLLVVVLLPWLQALTYGRVALSVLSLCALTVAVFTVRSTPALTWLSALIGLPAGVLEVWSAISDDSTVIVALAHTTLSLFYFYTAYGLVAYMFEDAWVTKDELFAVGAAFTVLLFAFAYLFLAVQELWPGSFIGHGDLEKRTFLELLYLSGANLTSVGLSDIIPVGPQARSVAIIEQLGGVMYVAMVISRLVALTVMRNRS
;
A
#
# COMPACT_ATOMS: atom_id res chain seq x y z
N MET A 1 -11.44 10.67 55.84
CA MET A 1 -10.51 10.89 54.73
C MET A 1 -10.01 9.52 54.33
N GLU A 2 -10.74 8.85 53.44
CA GLU A 2 -10.36 7.51 52.95
C GLU A 2 -9.09 7.64 52.12
N THR A 3 -8.08 6.84 52.46
CA THR A 3 -6.84 6.74 51.70
C THR A 3 -7.11 5.75 50.58
N THR A 4 -7.29 6.26 49.35
CA THR A 4 -7.37 5.40 48.17
C THR A 4 -6.03 4.66 48.03
N LEU A 5 -6.10 3.34 48.03
CA LEU A 5 -4.93 2.46 47.95
C LEU A 5 -4.30 2.64 46.56
N TRP A 6 -2.98 2.73 46.47
CA TRP A 6 -2.26 2.94 45.20
C TRP A 6 -2.53 1.84 44.14
N ASP A 7 -3.10 0.71 44.56
CA ASP A 7 -3.55 -0.40 43.70
C ASP A 7 -4.86 -0.09 42.94
N ASP A 8 -5.71 0.84 43.43
CA ASP A 8 -6.95 1.25 42.75
C ASP A 8 -6.70 2.12 41.49
N LEU A 9 -5.46 2.61 41.31
CA LEU A 9 -5.07 3.47 40.18
C LEU A 9 -4.57 2.70 38.95
N ARG A 10 -4.56 1.37 38.98
CA ARG A 10 -4.12 0.53 37.86
C ARG A 10 -5.20 -0.46 37.46
N GLU A 11 -6.34 0.06 37.03
CA GLU A 11 -7.26 -0.77 36.24
C GLU A 11 -6.47 -1.37 35.08
N PRO A 12 -6.44 -2.72 34.93
CA PRO A 12 -5.75 -3.35 33.82
C PRO A 12 -6.34 -2.79 32.53
N PRO A 13 -5.51 -2.31 31.58
CA PRO A 13 -6.01 -1.63 30.41
C PRO A 13 -7.00 -2.53 29.68
N THR A 14 -8.19 -1.99 29.40
CA THR A 14 -9.24 -2.69 28.65
C THR A 14 -8.69 -3.15 27.30
N ARG A 15 -9.27 -4.21 26.71
CA ARG A 15 -8.83 -4.71 25.40
C ARG A 15 -8.71 -3.57 24.38
N SER A 16 -9.68 -2.65 24.34
CA SER A 16 -9.67 -1.47 23.46
C SER A 16 -8.48 -0.53 23.72
N GLN A 17 -8.13 -0.25 24.98
CA GLN A 17 -6.95 0.57 25.33
C GLN A 17 -5.63 -0.12 24.97
N ARG A 18 -5.55 -1.46 25.10
CA ARG A 18 -4.39 -2.24 24.65
C ARG A 18 -4.23 -2.21 23.13
N TRP A 19 -5.32 -2.40 22.39
CA TRP A 19 -5.32 -2.30 20.93
C TRP A 19 -4.96 -0.88 20.46
N ALA A 20 -5.51 0.16 21.08
CA ALA A 20 -5.14 1.56 20.80
C ALA A 20 -3.67 1.86 21.10
N ALA A 21 -3.11 1.28 22.17
CA ALA A 21 -1.69 1.42 22.50
C ALA A 21 -0.77 0.67 21.53
N VAL A 22 -1.19 -0.50 21.02
CA VAL A 22 -0.47 -1.24 19.97
C VAL A 22 -0.50 -0.46 18.65
N LEU A 23 -1.68 0.07 18.26
CA LEU A 23 -1.84 0.91 17.07
C LEU A 23 -0.97 2.17 17.11
N ARG A 24 -0.85 2.82 18.29
CA ARG A 24 0.05 3.98 18.47
C ARG A 24 1.53 3.62 18.51
N LYS A 25 1.88 2.37 18.84
CA LYS A 25 3.28 1.93 18.94
C LYS A 25 3.82 1.29 17.66
N GLN A 26 2.95 0.78 16.80
CA GLN A 26 3.32 0.06 15.57
C GLN A 26 2.38 0.35 14.40
N PRO A 27 2.37 1.60 13.88
CA PRO A 27 1.51 1.97 12.75
C PRO A 27 1.75 1.15 11.49
N SER A 28 3.01 0.78 11.24
CA SER A 28 3.41 0.08 10.02
C SER A 28 2.88 -1.37 10.04
N ALA A 29 2.81 -1.98 11.23
CA ALA A 29 2.22 -3.30 11.41
C ALA A 29 0.71 -3.30 11.09
N PHE A 30 0.00 -2.25 11.52
CA PHE A 30 -1.41 -2.09 11.23
C PHE A 30 -1.65 -1.89 9.73
N LEU A 31 -0.87 -1.02 9.08
CA LEU A 31 -0.95 -0.82 7.63
C LEU A 31 -0.75 -2.14 6.88
N LEU A 32 0.31 -2.88 7.20
CA LEU A 32 0.59 -4.18 6.58
C LEU A 32 -0.57 -5.16 6.81
N ALA A 33 -1.09 -5.26 8.03
CA ALA A 33 -2.20 -6.14 8.34
C ALA A 33 -3.47 -5.80 7.55
N VAL A 34 -3.79 -4.51 7.42
CA VAL A 34 -4.93 -4.05 6.61
C VAL A 34 -4.72 -4.38 5.14
N GLN A 35 -3.53 -4.16 4.59
CA GLN A 35 -3.24 -4.47 3.19
C GLN A 35 -3.32 -5.97 2.89
N LEU A 36 -2.77 -6.82 3.77
CA LEU A 36 -2.90 -8.26 3.64
C LEU A 36 -4.35 -8.72 3.78
N LEU A 37 -5.12 -8.12 4.70
CA LEU A 37 -6.55 -8.38 4.83
C LEU A 37 -7.31 -8.01 3.54
N VAL A 38 -6.99 -6.87 2.93
CA VAL A 38 -7.56 -6.48 1.64
C VAL A 38 -7.26 -7.53 0.57
N VAL A 39 -6.01 -8.01 0.46
CA VAL A 39 -5.63 -9.07 -0.48
C VAL A 39 -6.44 -10.35 -0.25
N VAL A 40 -6.62 -10.75 1.00
CA VAL A 40 -7.42 -11.93 1.36
C VAL A 40 -8.89 -11.72 1.02
N LEU A 41 -9.45 -10.53 1.21
CA LEU A 41 -10.88 -10.30 0.96
C LEU A 41 -11.22 -10.05 -0.52
N LEU A 42 -10.24 -9.76 -1.38
CA LEU A 42 -10.43 -9.43 -2.79
C LEU A 42 -11.29 -10.45 -3.57
N PRO A 43 -11.08 -11.78 -3.47
CA PRO A 43 -11.84 -12.76 -4.24
C PRO A 43 -13.36 -12.72 -3.97
N TRP A 44 -13.76 -12.35 -2.76
CA TRP A 44 -15.17 -12.21 -2.37
C TRP A 44 -15.73 -10.84 -2.72
N LEU A 45 -14.93 -9.79 -2.57
CA LEU A 45 -15.34 -8.41 -2.81
C LEU A 45 -15.45 -8.07 -4.30
N GLN A 46 -14.66 -8.69 -5.17
CA GLN A 46 -14.75 -8.47 -6.62
C GLN A 46 -16.09 -8.88 -7.23
N ALA A 47 -16.83 -9.79 -6.58
CA ALA A 47 -18.16 -10.23 -7.04
C ALA A 47 -19.27 -9.23 -6.68
N LEU A 48 -18.99 -8.27 -5.79
CA LEU A 48 -19.95 -7.25 -5.37
C LEU A 48 -19.80 -6.01 -6.25
N THR A 49 -20.92 -5.44 -6.69
CA THR A 49 -20.98 -4.23 -7.55
C THR A 49 -20.11 -3.08 -7.03
N TYR A 50 -20.05 -2.90 -5.71
CA TYR A 50 -19.27 -1.83 -5.07
C TYR A 50 -18.11 -2.33 -4.20
N GLY A 51 -17.78 -3.62 -4.26
CA GLY A 51 -16.73 -4.18 -3.38
C GLY A 51 -15.34 -3.60 -3.66
N ARG A 52 -15.07 -3.25 -4.92
CA ARG A 52 -13.84 -2.55 -5.31
C ARG A 52 -13.74 -1.16 -4.67
N VAL A 53 -14.81 -0.36 -4.71
CA VAL A 53 -14.83 0.99 -4.10
C VAL A 53 -14.58 0.89 -2.60
N ALA A 54 -15.25 -0.05 -1.93
CA ALA A 54 -15.07 -0.27 -0.50
C ALA A 54 -13.60 -0.60 -0.16
N LEU A 55 -12.94 -1.40 -1.00
CA LEU A 55 -11.52 -1.73 -0.84
C LEU A 55 -10.60 -0.54 -1.11
N SER A 56 -10.80 0.19 -2.21
CA SER A 56 -10.01 1.37 -2.54
C SER A 56 -10.11 2.41 -1.42
N VAL A 57 -11.32 2.65 -0.90
CA VAL A 57 -11.56 3.55 0.23
C VAL A 57 -10.92 3.03 1.52
N LEU A 58 -11.10 1.76 1.86
CA LEU A 58 -10.48 1.15 3.06
C LEU A 58 -8.96 1.26 3.02
N SER A 59 -8.35 0.97 1.87
CA SER A 59 -6.91 1.10 1.69
C SER A 59 -6.46 2.56 1.69
N LEU A 60 -7.21 3.49 1.09
CA LEU A 60 -6.96 4.94 1.19
C LEU A 60 -6.98 5.41 2.65
N CYS A 61 -7.97 4.97 3.43
CA CYS A 61 -8.04 5.29 4.86
C CYS A 61 -6.82 4.73 5.61
N ALA A 62 -6.45 3.48 5.35
CA ALA A 62 -5.29 2.85 5.98
C ALA A 62 -3.98 3.55 5.62
N LEU A 63 -3.76 3.89 4.35
CA LEU A 63 -2.61 4.67 3.90
C LEU A 63 -2.58 6.05 4.53
N THR A 64 -3.72 6.74 4.57
CA THR A 64 -3.83 8.06 5.17
C THR A 64 -3.38 7.99 6.62
N VAL A 65 -3.95 7.07 7.41
CA VAL A 65 -3.56 6.82 8.81
C VAL A 65 -2.06 6.49 8.91
N ALA A 66 -1.54 5.66 8.01
CA ALA A 66 -0.12 5.33 8.00
C ALA A 66 0.77 6.54 7.76
N VAL A 67 0.47 7.38 6.75
CA VAL A 67 1.26 8.60 6.49
C VAL A 67 1.19 9.56 7.68
N PHE A 68 0.01 9.72 8.29
CA PHE A 68 -0.15 10.52 9.50
C PHE A 68 0.68 9.98 10.69
N THR A 69 0.93 8.67 10.74
CA THR A 69 1.68 8.08 11.85
C THR A 69 3.19 7.98 11.59
N VAL A 70 3.61 7.98 10.32
CA VAL A 70 5.01 7.80 9.90
C VAL A 70 5.77 9.14 9.84
N ARG A 71 5.10 10.30 9.81
CA ARG A 71 5.78 11.59 9.54
C ARG A 71 5.49 12.69 10.56
N SER A 72 6.58 13.16 11.17
CA SER A 72 6.69 14.31 12.09
C SER A 72 6.73 15.68 11.39
N THR A 73 6.67 15.76 10.05
CA THR A 73 6.76 17.03 9.30
C THR A 73 5.42 17.43 8.66
N PRO A 74 4.82 18.58 9.04
CA PRO A 74 3.49 19.02 8.59
C PRO A 74 3.30 19.11 7.07
N ALA A 75 4.38 19.34 6.31
CA ALA A 75 4.33 19.53 4.86
C ALA A 75 3.97 18.24 4.09
N LEU A 76 4.49 17.08 4.53
CA LEU A 76 4.14 15.81 3.88
C LEU A 76 2.70 15.39 4.18
N THR A 77 2.24 15.64 5.40
CA THR A 77 0.88 15.34 5.83
C THR A 77 -0.17 16.13 5.04
N TRP A 78 0.09 17.42 4.79
CA TRP A 78 -0.77 18.26 3.95
C TRP A 78 -0.81 17.80 2.50
N LEU A 79 0.35 17.43 1.93
CA LEU A 79 0.42 16.92 0.57
C LEU A 79 -0.33 15.58 0.43
N SER A 80 -0.31 14.75 1.47
CA SER A 80 -1.08 13.51 1.52
C SER A 80 -2.58 13.76 1.48
N ALA A 81 -3.07 14.73 2.24
CA ALA A 81 -4.48 15.12 2.19
C ALA A 81 -4.86 15.72 0.83
N LEU A 82 -3.97 16.54 0.25
CA LEU A 82 -4.18 17.18 -1.05
C LEU A 82 -4.26 16.17 -2.20
N ILE A 83 -3.55 15.04 -2.12
CA ILE A 83 -3.59 14.00 -3.16
C ILE A 83 -4.63 12.92 -2.82
N GLY A 84 -4.68 12.47 -1.57
CA GLY A 84 -5.53 11.36 -1.12
C GLY A 84 -7.03 11.68 -1.16
N LEU A 85 -7.44 12.91 -0.81
CA LEU A 85 -8.85 13.30 -0.88
C LEU A 85 -9.36 13.31 -2.33
N PRO A 86 -8.69 13.98 -3.30
CA PRO A 86 -9.07 13.88 -4.71
C PRO A 86 -9.02 12.45 -5.24
N ALA A 87 -8.03 11.64 -4.85
CA ALA A 87 -7.93 10.25 -5.29
C ALA A 87 -9.17 9.44 -4.86
N GLY A 88 -9.59 9.58 -3.60
CA GLY A 88 -10.79 8.92 -3.09
C GLY A 88 -12.08 9.42 -3.75
N VAL A 89 -12.21 10.73 -3.95
CA VAL A 89 -13.38 11.31 -4.63
C VAL A 89 -13.47 10.83 -6.08
N LEU A 90 -12.36 10.83 -6.81
CA LEU A 90 -12.30 10.37 -8.20
C LEU A 90 -12.60 8.88 -8.32
N GLU A 91 -12.15 8.05 -7.37
CA GLU A 91 -12.42 6.61 -7.37
C GLU A 91 -13.90 6.30 -7.04
N VAL A 92 -14.52 7.06 -6.14
CA VAL A 92 -15.96 6.93 -5.88
C VAL A 92 -16.75 7.41 -7.10
N TRP A 93 -16.34 8.50 -7.72
CA TRP A 93 -16.96 9.03 -8.92
C TRP A 93 -16.87 8.05 -10.09
N SER A 94 -15.69 7.47 -10.32
CA SER A 94 -15.45 6.53 -11.42
C SER A 94 -16.36 5.32 -11.33
N ALA A 95 -16.61 4.81 -10.12
CA ALA A 95 -17.49 3.67 -9.89
C ALA A 95 -19.00 3.96 -10.02
N ILE A 96 -19.40 5.22 -10.03
CA ILE A 96 -20.80 5.62 -10.25
C ILE A 96 -21.02 6.01 -11.72
N SER A 97 -19.99 6.58 -12.36
CA SER A 97 -20.04 7.14 -13.72
C SER A 97 -19.15 6.34 -14.67
N ASP A 98 -19.34 5.01 -14.73
CA ASP A 98 -18.52 4.05 -15.52
C ASP A 98 -18.39 4.41 -17.02
N ASP A 99 -19.19 5.35 -17.54
CA ASP A 99 -19.20 5.78 -18.94
C ASP A 99 -17.96 6.58 -19.40
N SER A 100 -17.12 7.08 -18.49
CA SER A 100 -15.98 7.93 -18.89
C SER A 100 -14.61 7.31 -18.62
N THR A 101 -14.01 6.72 -19.66
CA THR A 101 -12.63 6.19 -19.66
C THR A 101 -11.62 7.19 -19.09
N VAL A 102 -11.79 8.49 -19.38
CA VAL A 102 -10.87 9.54 -18.91
C VAL A 102 -10.94 9.70 -17.40
N ILE A 103 -12.14 9.64 -16.81
CA ILE A 103 -12.31 9.75 -15.35
C ILE A 103 -11.72 8.52 -14.65
N VAL A 104 -11.98 7.33 -15.19
CA VAL A 104 -11.44 6.07 -14.66
C VAL A 104 -9.90 6.06 -14.72
N ALA A 105 -9.33 6.44 -15.87
CA ALA A 105 -7.87 6.55 -16.04
C ALA A 105 -7.25 7.58 -15.07
N LEU A 106 -7.90 8.73 -14.90
CA LEU A 106 -7.44 9.77 -13.97
C LEU A 106 -7.50 9.27 -12.52
N ALA A 107 -8.60 8.63 -12.11
CA ALA A 107 -8.76 8.06 -10.77
C ALA A 107 -7.63 7.07 -10.45
N HIS A 108 -7.37 6.12 -11.35
CA HIS A 108 -6.32 5.11 -11.15
C HIS A 108 -4.91 5.71 -11.17
N THR A 109 -4.67 6.72 -12.02
CA THR A 109 -3.40 7.44 -12.06
C THR A 109 -3.15 8.20 -10.75
N THR A 110 -4.12 8.98 -10.28
CA THR A 110 -3.99 9.73 -9.01
C THR A 110 -3.81 8.79 -7.83
N LEU A 111 -4.52 7.66 -7.82
CA LEU A 111 -4.40 6.68 -6.76
C LEU A 111 -3.02 6.00 -6.78
N SER A 112 -2.53 5.58 -7.94
CA SER A 112 -1.15 5.10 -8.13
C SER A 112 -0.11 6.08 -7.57
N LEU A 113 -0.21 7.36 -7.93
CA LEU A 113 0.70 8.41 -7.44
C LEU A 113 0.65 8.56 -5.92
N PHE A 114 -0.54 8.45 -5.31
CA PHE A 114 -0.69 8.49 -3.85
C PHE A 114 0.03 7.31 -3.18
N TYR A 115 -0.13 6.09 -3.70
CA TYR A 115 0.58 4.92 -3.18
C TYR A 115 2.10 5.05 -3.35
N PHE A 116 2.60 5.52 -4.50
CA PHE A 116 4.03 5.76 -4.69
C PHE A 116 4.57 6.79 -3.70
N TYR A 117 3.81 7.85 -3.46
CA TYR A 117 4.16 8.86 -2.48
C TYR A 117 4.22 8.29 -1.06
N THR A 118 3.24 7.46 -0.66
CA THR A 118 3.26 6.77 0.64
C THR A 118 4.43 5.78 0.75
N ALA A 119 4.73 5.02 -0.31
CA ALA A 119 5.86 4.12 -0.36
C ALA A 119 7.18 4.87 -0.18
N TYR A 120 7.38 5.98 -0.89
CA TYR A 120 8.51 6.87 -0.68
C TYR A 120 8.55 7.40 0.75
N GLY A 121 7.38 7.78 1.29
CA GLY A 121 7.17 8.17 2.67
C GLY A 121 7.76 7.19 3.69
N LEU A 122 7.37 5.92 3.55
CA LEU A 122 7.81 4.80 4.40
C LEU A 122 9.29 4.47 4.19
N VAL A 123 9.75 4.43 2.95
CA VAL A 123 11.16 4.15 2.64
C VAL A 123 12.06 5.22 3.25
N ALA A 124 11.78 6.51 3.01
CA ALA A 124 12.60 7.58 3.58
C ALA A 124 12.53 7.60 5.12
N TYR A 125 11.39 7.26 5.72
CA TYR A 125 11.31 7.05 7.18
C TYR A 125 12.27 5.94 7.65
N MET A 126 12.27 4.80 6.96
CA MET A 126 13.19 3.72 7.28
C MET A 126 14.65 4.16 7.15
N PHE A 127 15.01 4.98 6.16
CA PHE A 127 16.40 5.43 5.99
C PHE A 127 16.85 6.53 6.97
N GLU A 128 15.94 7.23 7.62
CA GLU A 128 16.23 8.33 8.57
C GLU A 128 16.65 7.79 9.96
N ASP A 129 16.10 6.66 10.39
CA ASP A 129 16.36 6.10 11.72
C ASP A 129 17.72 5.38 11.81
N ALA A 130 18.48 5.70 12.87
CA ALA A 130 19.80 5.12 13.15
C ALA A 130 19.76 3.72 13.80
N TRP A 131 18.58 3.26 14.24
CA TRP A 131 18.40 2.02 14.98
C TRP A 131 17.18 1.25 14.48
N VAL A 132 17.38 -0.03 14.14
CA VAL A 132 16.27 -0.89 13.68
C VAL A 132 15.27 -1.14 14.81
N THR A 133 14.07 -0.57 14.70
CA THR A 133 12.96 -0.83 15.63
C THR A 133 12.06 -1.98 15.14
N LYS A 134 11.19 -2.50 16.02
CA LYS A 134 10.20 -3.51 15.61
C LYS A 134 9.20 -2.95 14.58
N ASP A 135 8.83 -1.67 14.69
CA ASP A 135 7.94 -1.05 13.70
C ASP A 135 8.59 -0.95 12.33
N GLU A 136 9.91 -0.70 12.30
CA GLU A 136 10.68 -0.62 11.07
C GLU A 136 10.69 -1.95 10.28
N LEU A 137 10.73 -3.09 10.97
CA LEU A 137 10.58 -4.40 10.32
C LEU A 137 9.20 -4.56 9.67
N PHE A 138 8.15 -4.03 10.29
CA PHE A 138 6.82 -4.00 9.68
C PHE A 138 6.72 -2.96 8.56
N ALA A 139 7.43 -1.83 8.68
CA ALA A 139 7.50 -0.79 7.65
C ALA A 139 8.12 -1.29 6.36
N VAL A 140 9.08 -2.23 6.44
CA VAL A 140 9.59 -2.97 5.28
C VAL A 140 8.45 -3.68 4.56
N GLY A 141 7.73 -4.55 5.27
CA GLY A 141 6.62 -5.30 4.68
C GLY A 141 5.54 -4.37 4.13
N ALA A 142 5.17 -3.36 4.90
CA ALA A 142 4.17 -2.37 4.53
C ALA A 142 4.57 -1.59 3.28
N ALA A 143 5.80 -1.09 3.19
CA ALA A 143 6.27 -0.37 2.01
C ALA A 143 6.26 -1.25 0.75
N PHE A 144 6.65 -2.53 0.89
CA PHE A 144 6.58 -3.49 -0.20
C PHE A 144 5.14 -3.72 -0.68
N THR A 145 4.18 -3.89 0.24
CA THR A 145 2.76 -4.03 -0.11
C THR A 145 2.15 -2.73 -0.61
N VAL A 146 2.61 -1.55 -0.18
CA VAL A 146 2.21 -0.28 -0.79
C VAL A 146 2.70 -0.17 -2.23
N LEU A 147 3.95 -0.55 -2.53
CA LEU A 147 4.48 -0.58 -3.90
C LEU A 147 3.70 -1.53 -4.81
N LEU A 148 3.38 -2.73 -4.29
CA LEU A 148 2.54 -3.71 -4.97
C LEU A 148 1.22 -3.08 -5.46
N PHE A 149 0.51 -2.39 -4.57
CA PHE A 149 -0.74 -1.72 -4.92
C PHE A 149 -0.51 -0.52 -5.85
N ALA A 150 0.58 0.24 -5.67
CA ALA A 150 0.91 1.38 -6.53
C ALA A 150 1.01 0.96 -8.00
N PHE A 151 1.76 -0.10 -8.29
CA PHE A 151 1.89 -0.63 -9.64
C PHE A 151 0.61 -1.28 -10.16
N ALA A 152 -0.18 -1.93 -9.30
CA ALA A 152 -1.49 -2.47 -9.71
C ALA A 152 -2.44 -1.35 -10.21
N TYR A 153 -2.50 -0.22 -9.50
CA TYR A 153 -3.25 0.95 -9.96
C TYR A 153 -2.63 1.61 -11.20
N LEU A 154 -1.31 1.59 -11.32
CA LEU A 154 -0.65 2.06 -12.54
C LEU A 154 -1.00 1.19 -13.75
N PHE A 155 -1.05 -0.14 -13.59
CA PHE A 155 -1.48 -1.06 -14.64
C PHE A 155 -2.94 -0.87 -15.00
N LEU A 156 -3.82 -0.63 -14.01
CA LEU A 156 -5.20 -0.22 -14.26
C LEU A 156 -5.25 1.06 -15.12
N ALA A 157 -4.46 2.09 -14.80
CA ALA A 157 -4.41 3.31 -15.59
C ALA A 157 -3.88 3.05 -17.02
N VAL A 158 -2.86 2.21 -17.17
CA VAL A 158 -2.30 1.83 -18.47
C VAL A 158 -3.32 1.12 -19.35
N GLN A 159 -4.12 0.19 -18.81
CA GLN A 159 -5.13 -0.48 -19.62
C GLN A 159 -6.27 0.45 -20.07
N GLU A 160 -6.60 1.46 -19.27
CA GLU A 160 -7.63 2.45 -19.63
C GLU A 160 -7.15 3.38 -20.75
N LEU A 161 -5.88 3.79 -20.70
CA LEU A 161 -5.28 4.66 -21.72
C LEU A 161 -4.89 3.91 -22.99
N TRP A 162 -4.48 2.65 -22.86
CA TRP A 162 -4.07 1.78 -23.96
C TRP A 162 -4.78 0.42 -23.85
N PRO A 163 -5.99 0.30 -24.42
CA PRO A 163 -6.73 -0.97 -24.45
C PRO A 163 -5.91 -2.10 -25.09
N GLY A 164 -6.11 -3.34 -24.60
CA GLY A 164 -5.34 -4.50 -25.07
C GLY A 164 -3.89 -4.55 -24.58
N SER A 165 -3.51 -3.71 -23.60
CA SER A 165 -2.17 -3.72 -23.00
C SER A 165 -1.82 -5.01 -22.26
N PHE A 166 -2.82 -5.75 -21.77
CA PHE A 166 -2.66 -6.98 -21.00
C PHE A 166 -3.53 -8.09 -21.59
N ILE A 167 -2.98 -9.30 -21.63
CA ILE A 167 -3.72 -10.52 -21.97
C ILE A 167 -3.71 -11.46 -20.78
N GLY A 168 -4.72 -12.31 -20.68
CA GLY A 168 -4.88 -13.26 -19.59
C GLY A 168 -5.77 -14.43 -19.99
N HIS A 169 -6.16 -15.24 -19.01
CA HIS A 169 -7.18 -16.26 -19.24
C HIS A 169 -8.55 -15.60 -19.48
N GLY A 170 -9.31 -16.15 -20.45
CA GLY A 170 -10.65 -15.67 -20.79
C GLY A 170 -10.69 -14.40 -21.66
N ASP A 171 -11.82 -14.23 -22.33
CA ASP A 171 -12.06 -13.17 -23.33
C ASP A 171 -12.57 -11.86 -22.70
N LEU A 172 -11.92 -11.42 -21.60
CA LEU A 172 -12.22 -10.14 -20.98
C LEU A 172 -11.47 -9.02 -21.70
N GLU A 173 -12.19 -7.96 -22.07
CA GLU A 173 -11.61 -6.75 -22.68
C GLU A 173 -10.66 -6.02 -21.73
N LYS A 174 -10.98 -6.01 -20.42
CA LYS A 174 -10.19 -5.39 -19.36
C LYS A 174 -9.87 -6.40 -18.26
N ARG A 175 -8.67 -6.29 -17.71
CA ARG A 175 -8.24 -7.10 -16.57
C ARG A 175 -8.75 -6.50 -15.27
N THR A 176 -9.17 -7.38 -14.37
CA THR A 176 -9.63 -7.01 -13.04
C THR A 176 -8.48 -6.48 -12.18
N PHE A 177 -8.83 -5.77 -11.11
CA PHE A 177 -7.82 -5.31 -10.15
C PHE A 177 -7.05 -6.47 -9.51
N LEU A 178 -7.72 -7.58 -9.18
CA LEU A 178 -7.07 -8.75 -8.59
C LEU A 178 -6.06 -9.39 -9.56
N GLU A 179 -6.40 -9.51 -10.84
CA GLU A 179 -5.49 -10.01 -11.89
C GLU A 179 -4.23 -9.13 -12.04
N LEU A 180 -4.40 -7.79 -12.06
CA LEU A 180 -3.26 -6.87 -12.18
C LEU A 180 -2.46 -6.74 -10.88
N LEU A 181 -3.09 -6.92 -9.72
CA LEU A 181 -2.40 -7.02 -8.44
C LEU A 181 -1.57 -8.30 -8.36
N TYR A 182 -2.07 -9.41 -8.90
CA TYR A 182 -1.33 -10.66 -9.03
C TYR A 182 -0.11 -10.52 -9.96
N LEU A 183 -0.29 -9.89 -11.13
CA LEU A 183 0.82 -9.54 -12.04
C LEU A 183 1.88 -8.67 -11.35
N SER A 184 1.45 -7.61 -10.67
CA SER A 184 2.33 -6.73 -9.88
C SER A 184 3.12 -7.53 -8.84
N GLY A 185 2.44 -8.43 -8.12
CA GLY A 185 3.10 -9.33 -7.16
C GLY A 185 4.17 -10.21 -7.79
N ALA A 186 3.86 -10.82 -8.93
CA ALA A 186 4.81 -11.67 -9.65
C ALA A 186 6.04 -10.88 -10.14
N ASN A 187 5.84 -9.65 -10.63
CA ASN A 187 6.91 -8.77 -11.11
C ASN A 187 7.77 -8.22 -9.96
N LEU A 188 7.13 -7.64 -8.94
CA LEU A 188 7.80 -6.97 -7.82
C LEU A 188 8.61 -7.95 -6.96
N THR A 189 8.13 -9.19 -6.83
CA THR A 189 8.88 -10.29 -6.18
C THR A 189 9.88 -10.98 -7.10
N SER A 190 9.87 -10.67 -8.41
CA SER A 190 10.67 -11.35 -9.43
C SER A 190 10.46 -12.87 -9.51
N VAL A 191 9.29 -13.35 -9.09
CA VAL A 191 8.91 -14.78 -9.23
C VAL A 191 8.47 -15.09 -10.66
N GLY A 192 7.85 -14.13 -11.35
CA GLY A 192 7.43 -14.26 -12.75
C GLY A 192 6.26 -15.23 -13.01
N LEU A 193 5.64 -15.77 -11.96
CA LEU A 193 4.44 -16.59 -12.05
C LEU A 193 3.21 -15.68 -12.08
N SER A 194 2.76 -15.31 -13.28
CA SER A 194 1.49 -14.61 -13.51
C SER A 194 0.81 -15.22 -14.73
N ASP A 195 -0.49 -15.46 -14.65
CA ASP A 195 -1.33 -15.86 -15.78
C ASP A 195 -1.77 -14.67 -16.64
N ILE A 196 -1.48 -13.44 -16.17
CA ILE A 196 -1.65 -12.19 -16.92
C ILE A 196 -0.28 -11.74 -17.42
N ILE A 197 -0.22 -11.27 -18.67
CA ILE A 197 1.03 -10.88 -19.33
C ILE A 197 0.88 -9.49 -19.97
N PRO A 198 1.83 -8.55 -19.73
CA PRO A 198 1.87 -7.29 -20.45
C PRO A 198 2.35 -7.50 -21.90
N VAL A 199 1.51 -7.13 -22.87
CA VAL A 199 1.81 -7.24 -24.30
C VAL A 199 1.98 -5.89 -24.99
N GLY A 200 1.31 -4.85 -24.48
CA GLY A 200 1.45 -3.49 -24.99
C GLY A 200 2.84 -2.89 -24.68
N PRO A 201 3.40 -2.04 -25.55
CA PRO A 201 4.72 -1.44 -25.32
C PRO A 201 4.77 -0.60 -24.04
N GLN A 202 3.70 0.11 -23.71
CA GLN A 202 3.56 0.92 -22.49
C GLN A 202 3.52 0.02 -21.25
N ALA A 203 2.72 -1.05 -21.29
CA ALA A 203 2.64 -2.02 -20.19
C ALA A 203 3.98 -2.73 -19.94
N ARG A 204 4.70 -3.12 -21.00
CA ARG A 204 6.04 -3.71 -20.88
C ARG A 204 7.06 -2.76 -20.26
N SER A 205 7.04 -1.49 -20.69
CA SER A 205 7.87 -0.44 -20.10
C SER A 205 7.65 -0.32 -18.59
N VAL A 206 6.38 -0.22 -18.16
CA VAL A 206 6.04 -0.12 -16.73
C VAL A 206 6.44 -1.39 -15.97
N ALA A 207 6.21 -2.58 -16.54
CA ALA A 207 6.61 -3.84 -15.92
C ALA A 207 8.13 -3.97 -15.74
N ILE A 208 8.93 -3.49 -16.70
CA ILE A 208 10.40 -3.45 -16.57
C ILE A 208 10.80 -2.56 -15.38
N ILE A 209 10.19 -1.38 -15.25
CA ILE A 209 10.47 -0.45 -14.14
C ILE A 209 10.09 -1.10 -12.80
N GLU A 210 8.94 -1.78 -12.74
CA GLU A 210 8.48 -2.50 -11.55
C GLU A 210 9.45 -3.61 -11.13
N GLN A 211 9.88 -4.46 -12.07
CA GLN A 211 10.80 -5.56 -11.80
C GLN A 211 12.15 -5.04 -11.27
N LEU A 212 12.71 -4.00 -11.91
CA LEU A 212 13.92 -3.34 -11.42
C LEU A 212 13.71 -2.74 -10.03
N GLY A 213 12.58 -2.07 -9.82
CA GLY A 213 12.18 -1.49 -8.53
C GLY A 213 12.11 -2.53 -7.42
N GLY A 214 11.51 -3.69 -7.69
CA GLY A 214 11.37 -4.80 -6.74
C GLY A 214 12.72 -5.34 -6.28
N VAL A 215 13.61 -5.65 -7.22
CA VAL A 215 14.97 -6.14 -6.90
C VAL A 215 15.77 -5.09 -6.13
N MET A 216 15.73 -3.82 -6.57
CA MET A 216 16.43 -2.73 -5.88
C MET A 216 15.91 -2.53 -4.45
N TYR A 217 14.59 -2.57 -4.25
CA TYR A 217 13.96 -2.44 -2.94
C TYR A 217 14.49 -3.52 -1.98
N VAL A 218 14.39 -4.79 -2.38
CA VAL A 218 14.82 -5.92 -1.53
C VAL A 218 16.32 -5.82 -1.22
N ALA A 219 17.14 -5.54 -2.24
CA ALA A 219 18.59 -5.41 -2.08
C ALA A 219 18.97 -4.29 -1.11
N MET A 220 18.39 -3.09 -1.25
CA MET A 220 18.68 -1.95 -0.38
C MET A 220 18.23 -2.20 1.06
N VAL A 221 17.02 -2.72 1.25
CA VAL A 221 16.44 -2.93 2.56
C VAL A 221 17.19 -4.01 3.34
N ILE A 222 17.43 -5.18 2.73
CA ILE A 222 18.15 -6.27 3.39
C ILE A 222 19.58 -5.81 3.74
N SER A 223 20.27 -5.15 2.82
CA SER A 223 21.64 -4.66 3.06
C SER A 223 21.69 -3.72 4.26
N ARG A 224 20.73 -2.79 4.36
CA ARG A 224 20.66 -1.85 5.50
C ARG A 224 20.36 -2.56 6.82
N LEU A 225 19.38 -3.47 6.85
CA LEU A 225 19.03 -4.21 8.07
C LEU A 225 20.21 -5.05 8.59
N VAL A 226 20.93 -5.71 7.68
CA VAL A 226 22.12 -6.49 8.04
C VAL A 226 23.24 -5.57 8.56
N ALA A 227 23.52 -4.46 7.87
CA ALA A 227 24.55 -3.50 8.28
C ALA A 227 24.31 -2.96 9.70
N LEU A 228 23.08 -2.53 10.00
CA LEU A 228 22.73 -1.99 11.32
C LEU A 228 22.75 -3.06 12.42
N THR A 229 22.31 -4.29 12.11
CA THR A 229 22.37 -5.41 13.07
C THR A 229 23.82 -5.77 13.41
N VAL A 230 24.72 -5.78 12.42
CA VAL A 230 26.14 -6.06 12.63
C VAL A 230 26.81 -4.94 13.43
N MET A 231 26.50 -3.67 13.15
CA MET A 231 27.06 -2.54 13.90
C MET A 231 26.66 -2.57 15.37
N ARG A 232 25.39 -2.91 15.68
CA ARG A 232 24.90 -3.02 17.05
C ARG A 232 25.54 -4.15 17.85
N ASN A 233 25.90 -5.26 17.22
CA ASN A 233 26.58 -6.38 17.90
C ASN A 233 28.06 -6.09 18.19
N ARG A 234 28.63 -5.01 17.62
CA ARG A 234 30.03 -4.59 17.84
C ARG A 234 30.17 -3.51 18.92
N SER A 235 29.07 -2.90 19.37
CA SER A 235 29.00 -1.94 20.47
C SER A 235 28.61 -2.62 21.77
#